data_AF-A0A371WZK5-F1
#
_entry.id   AF-A0A371WZK5-F1
#
_cell.length_a   1.000
_cell.length_b   1.000
_cell.length_c   1.000
_cell.angle_alpha   90.00
_cell.angle_beta   90.00
_cell.angle_gamma   90.00
#
_symmetry.space_group_name_H-M   'P 1'
#
loop_
_entity.id
_entity.type
_entity.pdbx_description
1 polymer ?
#
loop_
_entity_poly.entity_id
_entity_poly.type
_entity_poly.pdbx_seq_one_letter_code
_entity_poly.pdbx_strand_id
1 'polypeptide(L)'
;MTPDAFKAWRKSLGLKQKDAADRLGLKKRVIQYYEKGARGGKDIEIPKTVELACFALSMGVASYDGRTVPDGAHDAELTLRVAGSKPGSITTRR
;
A
#
# COMPACT_ATOMS: atom_id res chain seq x y z
N MET A 1 3.12 9.13 4.20
CA MET A 1 1.89 8.80 3.45
C MET A 1 0.85 9.87 3.77
N THR A 2 0.28 10.50 2.74
CA THR A 2 -0.73 11.55 2.93
C THR A 2 -2.12 10.96 3.25
N PRO A 3 -3.05 11.75 3.82
CA PRO A 3 -4.43 11.32 4.05
C PRO A 3 -5.12 10.76 2.81
N ASP A 4 -4.94 11.43 1.66
CA ASP A 4 -5.51 11.00 0.38
C ASP A 4 -4.89 9.69 -0.11
N ALA A 5 -3.57 9.53 0.02
CA ALA A 5 -2.89 8.28 -0.33
C ALA A 5 -3.36 7.11 0.56
N PHE A 6 -3.57 7.34 1.86
CA PHE A 6 -4.10 6.32 2.77
C PHE A 6 -5.53 5.92 2.40
N LYS A 7 -6.38 6.90 2.08
CA LYS A 7 -7.75 6.65 1.62
C LYS A 7 -7.77 5.89 0.29
N ALA A 8 -6.88 6.24 -0.64
CA ALA A 8 -6.74 5.56 -1.92
C ALA A 8 -6.29 4.11 -1.74
N TRP A 9 -5.26 3.87 -0.92
CA TRP A 9 -4.81 2.52 -0.54
C TRP A 9 -5.94 1.66 0.02
N ARG A 10 -6.72 2.18 0.96
CA ARG A 10 -7.84 1.43 1.54
C ARG A 10 -8.85 1.03 0.47
N LYS A 11 -9.20 1.98 -0.41
CA LYS A 11 -10.15 1.75 -1.50
C LYS A 11 -9.62 0.79 -2.55
N SER A 12 -8.32 0.80 -2.87
CA SER A 12 -7.74 -0.12 -3.84
C SER A 12 -7.79 -1.58 -3.36
N LEU A 13 -7.79 -1.81 -2.05
CA LEU A 13 -8.01 -3.12 -1.44
C LEU A 13 -9.50 -3.47 -1.23
N GLY A 14 -10.43 -2.60 -1.64
CA GLY A 14 -11.87 -2.82 -1.46
C GLY A 14 -12.34 -2.79 0.00
N LEU A 15 -11.51 -2.30 0.93
CA LEU A 15 -11.78 -2.38 2.36
C LEU A 15 -12.73 -1.28 2.82
N LYS A 16 -13.71 -1.60 3.67
CA LYS A 16 -14.43 -0.57 4.45
C LYS A 16 -13.53 -0.02 5.55
N GLN A 17 -13.89 1.13 6.13
CA GLN A 17 -13.11 1.71 7.23
C GLN A 17 -12.98 0.77 8.44
N LYS A 18 -13.99 -0.08 8.71
CA LYS A 18 -13.93 -1.09 9.78
C LYS A 18 -12.92 -2.18 9.43
N ASP A 19 -13.03 -2.76 8.25
CA ASP A 19 -12.14 -3.86 7.82
C ASP A 19 -10.66 -3.43 7.78
N ALA A 20 -10.39 -2.20 7.35
CA ALA A 20 -9.05 -1.64 7.40
C ALA A 20 -8.53 -1.47 8.83
N ALA A 21 -9.41 -1.06 9.76
CA ALA A 21 -9.08 -0.96 11.17
C ALA A 21 -8.74 -2.33 11.76
N ASP A 22 -9.55 -3.35 11.45
CA ASP A 22 -9.37 -4.72 11.92
C ASP A 22 -8.03 -5.30 11.39
N ARG A 23 -7.72 -5.10 10.10
CA ARG A 23 -6.44 -5.55 9.50
C ARG A 23 -5.21 -4.82 10.02
N LEU A 24 -5.34 -3.55 10.40
CA LEU A 24 -4.23 -2.76 10.94
C LEU A 24 -4.11 -2.88 12.48
N GLY A 25 -5.05 -3.57 13.15
CA GLY A 25 -5.09 -3.62 14.61
C GLY A 25 -5.40 -2.26 15.26
N LEU A 26 -6.17 -1.41 14.58
CA LEU A 26 -6.51 -0.06 15.01
C LEU A 26 -8.00 0.07 15.32
N LYS A 27 -8.38 1.11 16.07
CA LYS A 27 -9.79 1.48 16.20
C LYS A 27 -10.27 2.14 14.90
N LYS A 28 -11.50 1.85 14.46
CA LYS A 28 -12.13 2.51 13.28
C LYS A 28 -11.99 4.03 13.28
N ARG A 29 -12.06 4.66 14.46
CA ARG A 29 -11.92 6.11 14.60
C ARG A 29 -10.54 6.62 14.18
N VAL A 30 -9.49 5.82 14.35
CA VAL A 30 -8.12 6.15 13.93
C VAL A 30 -8.01 6.19 12.40
N ILE A 31 -8.64 5.25 11.70
CA ILE A 31 -8.74 5.26 10.24
C ILE A 31 -9.37 6.56 9.74
N GLN A 32 -10.43 7.03 10.40
CA GLN A 32 -11.08 8.30 10.06
C GLN A 32 -10.17 9.51 10.27
N TYR A 33 -9.36 9.52 11.34
CA TYR A 33 -8.40 10.59 11.58
C TYR A 33 -7.31 10.63 10.51
N TYR A 34 -6.77 9.47 10.11
CA TYR A 34 -5.78 9.40 9.05
C TYR A 34 -6.33 9.80 7.68
N GLU A 35 -7.57 9.41 7.34
CA GLU A 35 -8.20 9.84 6.08
C GLU A 35 -8.56 11.33 6.06
N LYS A 36 -8.87 11.91 7.22
CA LYS A 36 -9.14 13.34 7.35
C LYS A 36 -7.85 14.17 7.42
N GLY A 37 -6.75 13.57 7.89
CA GLY A 37 -5.52 14.27 8.20
C GLY A 37 -5.57 15.12 9.46
N ALA A 38 -6.64 15.04 10.27
CA ALA A 38 -6.77 15.85 11.48
C ALA A 38 -7.55 15.17 12.62
N ARG A 39 -7.15 15.47 13.86
CA ARG A 39 -7.82 15.08 15.11
C ARG A 39 -8.10 16.33 15.96
N GLY A 40 -9.38 16.63 16.15
CA GLY A 40 -9.80 17.76 16.99
C GLY A 40 -9.30 19.12 16.48
N GLY A 41 -9.18 19.29 15.17
CA GLY A 41 -8.69 20.52 14.54
C GLY A 41 -7.17 20.63 14.45
N LYS A 42 -6.42 19.66 14.97
CA LYS A 42 -4.97 19.56 14.80
C LYS A 42 -4.64 18.55 13.72
N ASP A 43 -3.69 18.88 12.86
CA ASP A 43 -3.20 17.97 11.84
C ASP A 43 -2.54 16.75 12.50
N ILE A 44 -2.74 15.58 11.89
CA ILE A 44 -2.17 14.32 12.34
C ILE A 44 -1.49 13.62 11.19
N GLU A 45 -0.24 13.26 11.41
CA GLU A 45 0.52 12.45 10.48
C GLU A 45 0.24 10.96 10.69
N ILE A 46 0.39 10.19 9.61
CA ILE A 46 0.28 8.74 9.66
C ILE A 46 1.61 8.19 10.17
N PRO A 47 1.65 7.47 11.31
CA PRO A 47 2.90 6.96 11.86
C PRO A 47 3.57 5.97 10.93
N LYS A 48 4.91 5.92 10.96
CA LYS A 48 5.71 4.99 10.15
C LYS A 48 5.28 3.53 10.29
N THR A 49 4.89 3.11 11.49
CA THR A 49 4.38 1.76 11.76
C THR A 49 3.14 1.43 10.94
N VAL A 50 2.22 2.39 10.80
CA VAL A 50 1.00 2.24 10.00
C VAL A 50 1.33 2.23 8.52
N GLU A 51 2.26 3.09 8.07
CA GLU A 51 2.69 3.09 6.67
C GLU A 51 3.27 1.74 6.24
N LEU A 52 4.15 1.16 7.06
CA LEU A 52 4.75 -0.14 6.80
C LEU A 52 3.70 -1.26 6.83
N ALA A 53 2.74 -1.20 7.76
CA ALA A 53 1.63 -2.16 7.79
C ALA A 53 0.75 -2.06 6.54
N CYS A 54 0.45 -0.86 6.04
CA CYS A 54 -0.26 -0.67 4.77
C CYS A 54 0.49 -1.28 3.58
N PHE A 55 1.81 -1.11 3.54
CA PHE A 55 2.64 -1.74 2.51
C PHE A 55 2.59 -3.27 2.60
N ALA A 56 2.79 -3.84 3.79
CA ALA A 56 2.70 -5.28 4.02
C ALA A 56 1.34 -5.86 3.58
N LEU A 57 0.24 -5.22 3.97
CA LEU A 57 -1.11 -5.62 3.56
C LEU A 57 -1.33 -5.54 2.04
N SER A 58 -0.70 -4.57 1.36
CA SER A 58 -0.76 -4.45 -0.11
C SER A 58 -0.03 -5.59 -0.81
N MET A 59 0.99 -6.17 -0.16
CA MET A 59 1.67 -7.38 -0.61
C MET A 59 0.95 -8.67 -0.18
N GLY A 60 -0.20 -8.57 0.48
CA GLY A 60 -0.93 -9.73 1.00
C GLY A 60 -0.38 -10.29 2.32
N VAL A 61 0.57 -9.61 2.96
CA VAL A 61 1.16 -10.01 4.24
C VAL A 61 0.31 -9.47 5.39
N ALA A 62 -0.38 -10.36 6.10
CA ALA A 62 -1.26 -9.99 7.22
C ALA A 62 -0.62 -10.18 8.61
N SER A 63 0.44 -10.98 8.72
CA SER A 63 1.15 -11.27 9.97
C SER A 63 2.62 -11.57 9.69
N TYR A 64 3.47 -11.30 10.66
CA TYR A 64 4.89 -11.62 10.62
C TYR A 64 5.30 -12.27 11.94
N ASP A 65 6.00 -13.40 11.86
CA ASP A 65 6.38 -14.23 13.01
C ASP A 65 7.80 -13.94 13.53
N GLY A 66 8.48 -12.94 12.97
CA GLY A 66 9.82 -12.54 13.38
C GLY A 66 10.95 -13.34 12.75
N ARG A 67 10.66 -14.32 11.88
CA ARG A 67 11.70 -15.10 11.20
C ARG A 67 12.41 -14.28 10.14
N THR A 68 13.71 -14.50 9.99
CA THR A 68 14.53 -13.83 8.97
C THR A 68 13.92 -14.05 7.59
N VAL A 69 13.73 -12.95 6.86
CA VAL A 69 13.35 -13.02 5.45
C VAL A 69 14.52 -13.69 4.70
N PRO A 70 14.28 -14.72 3.87
CA PRO A 70 15.35 -15.39 3.15
C PRO A 70 16.19 -14.38 2.35
N ASP A 71 17.51 -14.52 2.44
CA ASP A 71 18.46 -13.75 1.63
C ASP A 71 18.12 -13.96 0.15
N GLY A 72 17.59 -12.92 -0.48
CA GLY A 72 16.96 -12.96 -1.81
C GLY A 72 15.71 -12.09 -1.91
N ALA A 73 15.07 -11.74 -0.80
CA ALA A 73 14.01 -10.71 -0.79
C ALA A 73 14.56 -9.27 -0.81
N HIS A 74 15.86 -9.09 -0.54
CA HIS A 74 16.53 -7.79 -0.68
C HIS A 74 16.73 -7.37 -2.15
N ASP A 75 16.61 -8.31 -3.09
CA ASP A 75 16.80 -8.10 -4.53
C ASP A 75 15.49 -7.92 -5.32
N ALA A 76 14.40 -7.53 -4.65
CA ALA A 76 13.17 -7.11 -5.32
C ALA A 76 13.33 -5.70 -5.93
N GLU A 77 14.31 -5.56 -6.82
CA GLU A 77 14.43 -4.43 -7.72
C GLU A 77 13.26 -4.48 -8.73
N LEU A 78 12.34 -3.52 -8.61
CA LEU A 78 11.77 -2.75 -9.72
C LEU A 78 11.39 -3.47 -11.05
N THR A 79 11.01 -4.75 -11.04
CA THR A 79 10.68 -5.51 -12.27
C THR A 79 9.26 -5.20 -12.80
N LEU A 80 8.77 -3.97 -12.63
CA LEU A 80 7.51 -3.49 -13.21
C LEU A 80 7.71 -2.36 -14.23
N ARG A 81 8.87 -2.31 -14.91
CA ARG A 81 9.17 -1.27 -15.92
C ARG A 81 9.45 -1.72 -17.36
N VAL A 82 9.34 -3.01 -17.72
CA VAL A 82 9.62 -3.45 -19.11
C VAL A 82 8.56 -4.39 -19.72
N ALA A 83 7.28 -4.22 -19.38
CA ALA A 83 6.19 -4.90 -20.10
C ALA A 83 5.36 -3.88 -20.88
N GLY A 84 5.99 -3.17 -21.82
CA GLY A 84 5.34 -2.09 -22.57
C GLY A 84 6.01 -1.68 -23.88
N SER A 85 6.77 -2.57 -24.54
CA SER A 85 7.22 -2.34 -25.91
C SER A 85 6.69 -3.45 -26.80
N LYS A 86 5.60 -3.18 -27.53
CA LYS A 86 5.17 -4.03 -28.65
C LYS A 86 6.20 -3.87 -29.77
N PRO A 87 6.79 -4.94 -30.33
CA PRO A 87 7.46 -4.83 -31.61
C PRO A 87 6.40 -4.53 -32.67
N GLY A 88 6.49 -3.34 -33.27
CA GLY A 88 5.69 -2.96 -34.42
C GLY A 88 6.03 -3.87 -35.60
N SER A 89 5.01 -4.55 -36.13
CA SER A 89 5.05 -5.21 -37.42
C SER A 89 5.23 -4.15 -38.52
N ILE A 90 6.38 -4.13 -39.17
CA ILE A 90 6.53 -3.43 -40.46
C ILE A 90 6.34 -4.46 -41.56
N THR A 91 5.16 -4.37 -42.17
CA THR A 91 4.75 -5.07 -43.40
C THR A 91 5.57 -4.60 -44.60
N THR A 92 6.05 -5.58 -45.36
CA THR A 92 6.62 -5.49 -46.72
C THR A 92 5.82 -4.61 -47.69
N ARG A 93 6.49 -3.65 -48.34
CA ARG A 93 6.29 -3.15 -49.72
C ARG A 93 7.65 -2.57 -50.16
N ARG A 94 8.19 -2.73 -51.36
CA ARG A 94 7.75 -3.24 -52.65
C ARG A 94 9.01 -3.63 -53.43
#